data_AF-A0A0B8PT73-F1
#
_entry.id   AF-A0A0B8PT73-F1
#
_cell.length_a   1.000
_cell.length_b   1.000
_cell.length_c   1.000
_cell.angle_alpha   90.00
_cell.angle_beta   90.00
_cell.angle_gamma   90.00
#
_symmetry.space_group_name_H-M   'P 1'
#
loop_
_entity.id
_entity.type
_entity.pdbx_description
1 polymer ?
#
loop_
_entity_poly.entity_id
_entity_poly.type
_entity_poly.pdbx_seq_one_letter_code
_entity_poly.pdbx_strand_id
1 'polypeptide(L)'
;MFTQTLAYAKSFYGIVDLVAILPFYIALLVADAHFLGVVRLLRVMRIFRILKLVKFIQDSNVIMRSLWNSRRKIFVFFSMVAILVTIFGALLYVIEGPENGFTSIPTSIYWAIVTITTVGYGDISPVTPIGRAIASLTMLLGYSILAVPTGIITAEMSQELKEQKKEYRDHRNLVMCPNCMKNDHEPDAFHCKHCGSELPNHEERVVKVTDNNDYN
;
A
#
# COMPACT_ATOMS: atom_id res chain seq x y z
N MET A 1 25.18 -21.17 -12.52
CA MET A 1 24.48 -20.18 -13.38
C MET A 1 23.06 -20.63 -13.75
N PHE A 2 22.83 -21.85 -14.23
CA PHE A 2 21.49 -22.35 -14.62
C PHE A 2 20.43 -22.49 -13.50
N THR A 3 20.83 -22.61 -12.24
CA THR A 3 19.91 -22.80 -11.11
C THR A 3 19.13 -21.53 -10.76
N GLN A 4 19.72 -20.35 -10.96
CA GLN A 4 19.09 -19.06 -10.66
C GLN A 4 17.98 -18.70 -11.68
N THR A 5 18.15 -19.07 -12.95
CA THR A 5 17.13 -18.85 -14.00
C THR A 5 15.90 -19.74 -13.82
N LEU A 6 16.07 -20.98 -13.38
CA LEU A 6 14.95 -21.89 -13.06
C LEU A 6 14.20 -21.45 -11.80
N ALA A 7 14.90 -20.91 -10.81
CA ALA A 7 14.28 -20.32 -9.63
C ALA A 7 13.46 -19.06 -9.99
N TYR A 8 13.98 -18.21 -10.89
CA TYR A 8 13.25 -17.03 -11.37
C TYR A 8 11.99 -17.40 -12.15
N ALA A 9 12.05 -18.39 -13.04
CA ALA A 9 10.89 -18.83 -13.83
C ALA A 9 9.72 -19.34 -12.97
N LYS A 10 10.00 -19.88 -11.78
CA LYS A 10 8.98 -20.32 -10.81
C LYS A 10 8.57 -19.24 -9.79
N SER A 11 9.23 -18.08 -9.80
CA SER A 11 8.86 -16.97 -8.93
C SER A 11 7.54 -16.32 -9.38
N PHE A 12 6.84 -15.66 -8.46
CA PHE A 12 5.62 -14.90 -8.76
C PHE A 12 5.82 -13.95 -9.95
N TYR A 13 6.95 -13.23 -9.98
CA TYR A 13 7.28 -12.29 -11.05
C TYR A 13 7.63 -12.96 -12.37
N GLY A 14 8.28 -14.13 -12.34
CA GLY A 14 8.56 -14.92 -13.54
C GLY A 14 7.28 -15.45 -14.20
N ILE A 15 6.31 -15.90 -13.40
CA ILE A 15 5.00 -16.34 -13.89
C ILE A 15 4.23 -15.16 -14.52
N VAL A 16 4.22 -14.00 -13.86
CA VAL A 16 3.57 -12.79 -14.40
C VAL A 16 4.19 -12.35 -15.72
N ASP A 17 5.52 -12.37 -15.83
CA ASP A 17 6.21 -11.99 -17.07
C ASP A 17 5.92 -12.99 -18.21
N LEU A 18 5.91 -14.28 -17.90
CA LEU A 18 5.55 -15.33 -18.86
C LEU A 18 4.12 -15.12 -19.40
N VAL A 19 3.14 -14.97 -18.51
CA VAL A 19 1.73 -14.77 -18.89
C VAL A 19 1.52 -13.48 -19.70
N ALA A 20 2.31 -12.43 -19.45
CA ALA A 20 2.20 -11.15 -20.15
C ALA A 20 2.72 -11.19 -21.61
N ILE A 21 3.60 -12.13 -21.94
CA ILE A 21 4.24 -12.26 -23.27
C ILE A 21 3.70 -13.44 -24.06
N LEU A 22 3.26 -14.51 -23.39
CA LEU A 22 2.73 -15.74 -23.99
C LEU A 22 1.60 -15.53 -25.02
N PRO A 23 0.64 -14.59 -24.85
CA PRO A 23 -0.37 -14.30 -25.87
C PRO A 23 0.19 -13.82 -27.22
N PHE A 24 1.36 -13.16 -27.21
CA PHE A 24 2.03 -12.72 -28.46
C PHE A 24 2.59 -13.92 -29.22
N TYR A 25 3.26 -14.85 -28.53
CA TYR A 25 3.84 -16.03 -29.15
C TYR A 25 2.79 -17.04 -29.63
N ILE A 26 1.71 -17.24 -28.86
CA ILE A 26 0.60 -18.11 -29.28
C ILE A 26 -0.08 -17.55 -30.54
N ALA A 27 -0.28 -16.23 -30.61
CA ALA A 27 -0.87 -15.59 -31.79
C ALA A 27 0.01 -15.73 -33.05
N LEU A 28 1.33 -15.87 -32.90
CA LEU A 28 2.25 -16.08 -34.02
C LEU A 28 2.23 -17.53 -34.53
N LEU A 29 1.97 -18.50 -33.66
CA LEU A 29 2.04 -19.94 -33.99
C LEU A 29 0.72 -20.52 -34.54
N VAL A 30 -0.45 -20.01 -34.13
CA VAL A 30 -1.76 -20.63 -34.42
C VAL A 30 -2.55 -19.84 -35.48
N ALA A 31 -1.88 -19.45 -36.57
CA ALA A 31 -2.46 -18.62 -37.64
C ALA A 31 -3.46 -19.39 -38.53
N ASP A 32 -4.57 -19.88 -37.94
CA ASP A 32 -5.67 -20.55 -38.65
C ASP A 32 -7.02 -19.86 -38.37
N ALA A 33 -7.84 -19.71 -39.42
CA ALA A 33 -8.94 -18.75 -39.47
C ALA A 33 -10.09 -19.02 -38.48
N HIS A 34 -10.26 -20.26 -38.03
CA HIS A 34 -11.30 -20.66 -37.08
C HIS A 34 -10.98 -20.30 -35.61
N PHE A 35 -9.71 -20.08 -35.27
CA PHE A 35 -9.29 -19.74 -33.89
C PHE A 35 -9.14 -18.23 -33.66
N LEU A 36 -9.42 -17.39 -34.66
CA LEU A 36 -9.29 -15.93 -34.59
C LEU A 36 -10.10 -15.29 -33.45
N GLY A 37 -11.26 -15.87 -33.07
CA GLY A 37 -12.06 -15.41 -31.94
C GLY A 37 -11.37 -15.60 -30.58
N VAL A 38 -10.80 -16.79 -30.36
CA VAL A 38 -10.04 -17.12 -29.14
C VAL A 38 -8.75 -16.30 -29.07
N VAL A 39 -8.05 -16.12 -30.21
CA VAL A 39 -6.86 -15.28 -30.29
C VAL A 39 -7.18 -13.80 -29.98
N ARG A 40 -8.34 -13.29 -30.38
CA ARG A 40 -8.81 -11.94 -29.98
C ARG A 40 -9.06 -11.85 -28.47
N LEU A 41 -9.69 -12.86 -27.87
CA LEU A 41 -9.92 -12.91 -26.42
C LEU A 41 -8.58 -12.96 -25.64
N LEU A 42 -7.60 -13.72 -26.14
CA LEU A 42 -6.26 -13.80 -25.56
C LEU A 42 -5.49 -12.46 -25.61
N ARG A 43 -5.89 -11.49 -26.45
CA ARG A 43 -5.30 -10.13 -26.40
C ARG A 43 -5.68 -9.38 -25.12
N VAL A 44 -6.81 -9.72 -24.48
CA VAL A 44 -7.20 -9.14 -23.18
C VAL A 44 -6.19 -9.52 -22.10
N MET A 45 -5.54 -10.68 -22.20
CA MET A 45 -4.43 -11.09 -21.30
C MET A 45 -3.26 -10.09 -21.34
N ARG A 46 -3.14 -9.22 -22.35
CA ARG A 46 -2.15 -8.14 -22.33
C ARG A 46 -2.40 -7.14 -21.19
N ILE A 47 -3.59 -7.12 -20.56
CA ILE A 47 -3.83 -6.37 -19.32
C ILE A 47 -2.87 -6.81 -18.21
N PHE A 48 -2.43 -8.07 -18.19
CA PHE A 48 -1.42 -8.54 -17.25
C PHE A 48 -0.05 -7.86 -17.44
N ARG A 49 0.20 -7.17 -18.57
CA ARG A 49 1.37 -6.31 -18.73
C ARG A 49 1.37 -5.14 -17.74
N ILE A 50 0.21 -4.66 -17.27
CA ILE A 50 0.12 -3.66 -16.19
C ILE A 50 0.79 -4.19 -14.91
N LEU A 51 0.78 -5.50 -14.65
CA LEU A 51 1.44 -6.07 -13.48
C LEU A 51 2.97 -5.94 -13.54
N LYS A 52 3.58 -5.63 -14.69
CA LYS A 52 5.00 -5.24 -14.75
C LYS A 52 5.26 -3.92 -14.01
N LEU A 53 4.25 -3.05 -13.86
CA LEU A 53 4.36 -1.85 -13.03
C LEU A 53 4.61 -2.19 -11.57
N VAL A 54 4.11 -3.34 -11.09
CA VAL A 54 4.36 -3.82 -9.72
C VAL A 54 5.85 -4.15 -9.52
N LYS A 55 6.56 -4.61 -10.56
CA LYS A 55 8.02 -4.81 -10.51
C LYS A 55 8.78 -3.47 -10.32
N PHE A 56 8.26 -2.37 -10.85
CA PHE A 56 8.80 -1.03 -10.59
C PHE A 56 8.50 -0.56 -9.15
N ILE A 57 7.40 -1.06 -8.56
CA ILE A 57 7.04 -0.80 -7.16
C ILE A 57 7.84 -1.68 -6.19
N GLN A 58 8.51 -2.75 -6.63
CA GLN A 58 9.25 -3.66 -5.73
C GLN A 58 10.45 -3.02 -5.00
N ASP A 59 10.99 -1.91 -5.52
CA ASP A 59 11.99 -1.13 -4.78
C ASP A 59 11.34 -0.29 -3.65
N SER A 60 10.01 -0.23 -3.59
CA SER A 60 9.23 0.45 -2.55
C SER A 60 8.89 -0.47 -1.37
N ASN A 61 9.90 -1.18 -0.85
CA ASN A 61 9.80 -1.90 0.43
C ASN A 61 9.26 -1.00 1.56
N VAL A 62 9.49 0.31 1.45
CA VAL A 62 8.95 1.35 2.35
C VAL A 62 7.43 1.31 2.41
N ILE A 63 6.72 1.27 1.29
CA ILE A 63 5.25 1.30 1.29
C ILE A 63 4.70 0.04 1.99
N MET A 64 5.26 -1.13 1.67
CA MET A 64 4.81 -2.39 2.26
C MET A 64 5.12 -2.46 3.77
N ARG A 65 6.30 -1.99 4.20
CA ARG A 65 6.69 -1.90 5.61
C ARG A 65 5.82 -0.91 6.38
N SER A 66 5.59 0.28 5.82
CA SER A 66 4.71 1.30 6.38
C SER A 66 3.28 0.77 6.59
N LEU A 67 2.73 0.06 5.61
CA LEU A 67 1.42 -0.58 5.73
C LEU A 67 1.39 -1.64 6.83
N TRP A 68 2.42 -2.48 6.92
CA TRP A 68 2.51 -3.50 7.95
C TRP A 68 2.65 -2.90 9.36
N ASN A 69 3.42 -1.83 9.51
CA ASN A 69 3.61 -1.11 10.77
C ASN A 69 2.31 -0.41 11.20
N SER A 70 1.57 0.15 10.24
CA SER A 70 0.29 0.81 10.48
C SER A 70 -0.90 -0.14 10.73
N ARG A 71 -0.74 -1.45 10.53
CA ARG A 71 -1.85 -2.43 10.55
C ARG A 71 -2.69 -2.39 11.83
N ARG A 72 -2.05 -2.23 12.99
CA ARG A 72 -2.76 -2.18 14.29
C ARG A 72 -3.62 -0.92 14.39
N LYS A 73 -3.08 0.23 13.94
CA LYS A 73 -3.79 1.51 13.92
C LYS A 73 -4.97 1.46 12.96
N ILE A 74 -4.77 0.88 11.76
CA ILE A 74 -5.82 0.66 10.76
C ILE A 74 -6.92 -0.26 11.31
N PHE A 75 -6.56 -1.37 11.95
CA PHE A 75 -7.52 -2.30 12.53
C PHE A 75 -8.40 -1.63 13.61
N VAL A 76 -7.77 -0.90 14.53
CA VAL A 76 -8.50 -0.14 15.58
C VAL A 76 -9.45 0.88 14.95
N PHE A 77 -8.99 1.61 13.93
CA PHE A 77 -9.82 2.56 13.21
C PHE A 77 -11.05 1.90 12.57
N PHE A 78 -10.87 0.81 11.80
CA PHE A 78 -12.00 0.11 11.18
C PHE A 78 -12.94 -0.53 12.21
N SER A 79 -12.43 -0.99 13.36
CA SER A 79 -13.31 -1.45 14.46
C SER A 79 -14.17 -0.33 15.03
N MET A 80 -13.64 0.88 15.16
CA MET A 80 -14.39 2.05 15.61
C MET A 80 -15.46 2.45 14.58
N VAL A 81 -15.10 2.44 13.29
CA VAL A 81 -16.06 2.69 12.21
C VAL A 81 -17.18 1.64 12.20
N ALA A 82 -16.85 0.37 12.40
CA ALA A 82 -17.83 -0.72 12.48
C ALA A 82 -18.84 -0.49 13.62
N ILE A 83 -18.38 -0.04 14.78
CA ILE A 83 -19.25 0.32 15.91
C ILE A 83 -20.14 1.51 15.54
N LEU A 84 -19.58 2.57 14.93
CA LEU A 84 -20.35 3.76 14.53
C LEU A 84 -21.45 3.43 13.51
N VAL A 85 -21.14 2.67 12.45
CA VAL A 85 -22.16 2.28 11.44
C VAL A 85 -23.25 1.40 12.05
N THR A 86 -22.89 0.57 13.05
CA THR A 86 -23.86 -0.24 13.79
C THR A 86 -24.81 0.64 14.61
N ILE A 87 -24.28 1.66 15.29
CA ILE A 87 -25.09 2.60 16.08
C ILE A 87 -26.02 3.42 15.17
N PHE A 88 -25.49 4.06 14.11
CA PHE A 88 -26.30 4.85 13.19
C PHE A 88 -27.32 4.01 12.42
N GLY A 89 -26.93 2.82 11.98
CA GLY A 89 -27.83 1.86 11.33
C GLY A 89 -28.97 1.42 12.26
N ALA A 90 -28.67 1.07 13.52
CA ALA A 90 -29.69 0.71 14.50
C ALA A 90 -30.63 1.88 14.83
N LEU A 91 -30.11 3.10 14.96
CA LEU A 91 -30.93 4.31 15.17
C LEU A 91 -31.90 4.54 14.01
N LEU A 92 -31.42 4.47 12.77
CA LEU A 92 -32.28 4.67 11.59
C LEU A 92 -33.28 3.53 11.42
N TYR A 93 -32.91 2.29 11.74
CA TYR A 93 -33.87 1.18 11.79
C TYR A 93 -35.07 1.50 12.70
N VAL A 94 -34.80 2.04 13.89
CA VAL A 94 -35.86 2.38 14.86
C VAL A 94 -36.68 3.61 14.43
N ILE A 95 -36.05 4.60 13.81
CA ILE A 95 -36.71 5.88 13.45
C ILE A 95 -37.50 5.78 12.14
N GLU A 96 -36.94 5.12 11.12
CA GLU A 96 -37.54 5.04 9.80
C GLU A 96 -38.42 3.80 9.63
N GLY A 97 -38.02 2.68 10.24
CA GLY A 97 -38.75 1.42 10.17
C GLY A 97 -38.82 0.78 8.77
N PRO A 98 -39.55 -0.35 8.64
CA PRO A 98 -39.63 -1.12 7.39
C PRO A 98 -40.30 -0.37 6.24
N GLU A 99 -41.20 0.57 6.54
CA GLU A 99 -41.98 1.30 5.53
C GLU A 99 -41.11 2.20 4.64
N ASN A 100 -39.97 2.65 5.15
CA ASN A 100 -39.02 3.49 4.45
C ASN A 100 -37.80 2.69 3.92
N GLY A 101 -37.90 1.36 3.85
CA GLY A 101 -36.84 0.47 3.34
C GLY A 101 -35.82 0.00 4.37
N PHE A 102 -35.92 0.46 5.62
CA PHE A 102 -35.08 0.01 6.74
C PHE A 102 -35.68 -1.26 7.37
N THR A 103 -35.71 -2.35 6.59
CA THR A 103 -36.40 -3.61 6.94
C THR A 103 -35.71 -4.45 8.02
N SER A 104 -34.39 -4.28 8.20
CA SER A 104 -33.61 -4.99 9.20
C SER A 104 -32.40 -4.16 9.63
N ILE A 105 -31.87 -4.41 10.83
CA ILE A 105 -30.65 -3.74 11.31
C ILE A 105 -29.48 -3.89 10.32
N PRO A 106 -29.18 -5.09 9.75
CA PRO A 106 -28.16 -5.22 8.72
C PRO A 106 -28.39 -4.35 7.47
N THR A 107 -29.64 -4.22 7.02
CA THR A 107 -30.00 -3.33 5.89
C THR A 107 -29.67 -1.87 6.21
N SER A 108 -29.97 -1.43 7.44
CA SER A 108 -29.67 -0.07 7.90
C SER A 108 -28.16 0.17 8.08
N ILE A 109 -27.42 -0.85 8.51
CA ILE A 109 -25.94 -0.81 8.56
C ILE A 109 -25.36 -0.68 7.15
N TYR A 110 -25.90 -1.42 6.18
CA TYR A 110 -25.52 -1.29 4.77
C TYR A 110 -25.67 0.16 4.29
N TRP A 111 -26.81 0.80 4.58
CA TRP A 111 -27.02 2.22 4.27
C TRP A 111 -25.95 3.12 4.92
N ALA A 112 -25.64 2.89 6.20
CA ALA A 112 -24.64 3.69 6.94
C ALA A 112 -23.24 3.53 6.34
N ILE A 113 -22.86 2.31 5.92
CA ILE A 113 -21.59 2.02 5.25
C ILE A 113 -21.52 2.76 3.90
N VAL A 114 -22.55 2.61 3.06
CA VAL A 114 -22.62 3.27 1.72
C VAL A 114 -22.55 4.80 1.84
N THR A 115 -23.16 5.35 2.89
CA THR A 115 -23.16 6.80 3.15
C THR A 115 -21.81 7.29 3.68
N ILE A 116 -21.22 6.62 4.68
CA ILE A 116 -19.91 6.99 5.25
C ILE A 116 -18.78 6.82 4.23
N THR A 117 -18.87 5.80 3.37
CA THR A 117 -17.91 5.58 2.27
C THR A 117 -18.12 6.52 1.09
N THR A 118 -19.09 7.44 1.16
CA THR A 118 -19.44 8.42 0.12
C THR A 118 -19.87 7.81 -1.22
N VAL A 119 -20.23 6.51 -1.24
CA VAL A 119 -20.71 5.83 -2.45
C VAL A 119 -22.12 6.29 -2.79
N GLY A 120 -23.01 6.31 -1.80
CA GLY A 120 -24.34 6.91 -1.94
C GLY A 120 -25.21 6.37 -3.08
N TYR A 121 -25.43 5.05 -3.15
CA TYR A 121 -26.24 4.44 -4.22
C TYR A 121 -27.67 5.03 -4.35
N GLY A 122 -28.24 5.50 -3.23
CA GLY A 122 -29.58 6.11 -3.21
C GLY A 122 -30.73 5.10 -3.33
N ASP A 123 -30.44 3.81 -3.16
CA ASP A 123 -31.40 2.72 -3.11
C ASP A 123 -32.26 2.73 -1.83
N ILE A 124 -31.70 3.20 -0.72
CA ILE A 124 -32.38 3.41 0.55
C ILE A 124 -32.02 4.81 1.05
N SER A 125 -32.99 5.55 1.60
CA SER A 125 -32.74 6.89 2.15
C SER A 125 -33.75 7.24 3.25
N PRO A 126 -33.32 7.90 4.34
CA PRO A 126 -34.22 8.33 5.39
C PRO A 126 -35.18 9.42 4.91
N VAL A 127 -36.46 9.22 5.21
CA VAL A 127 -37.55 10.07 4.75
C VAL A 127 -38.01 11.00 5.88
N THR A 128 -37.94 10.53 7.13
CA THR A 128 -38.41 11.31 8.28
C THR A 128 -37.53 12.53 8.54
N PRO A 129 -38.08 13.64 9.07
CA PRO A 129 -37.28 14.83 9.41
C PRO A 129 -36.13 14.52 10.38
N ILE A 130 -36.38 13.65 11.38
CA ILE A 130 -35.37 13.23 12.36
C ILE A 130 -34.32 12.35 11.70
N GLY A 131 -34.73 11.38 10.88
CA GLY A 131 -33.80 10.52 10.14
C GLY A 131 -32.92 11.30 9.18
N ARG A 132 -33.46 12.33 8.51
CA ARG A 132 -32.67 13.25 7.67
C ARG A 132 -31.65 14.06 8.45
N ALA A 133 -31.98 14.49 9.68
CA ALA A 133 -31.03 15.18 10.55
C ALA A 133 -29.89 14.26 11.01
N ILE A 134 -30.19 12.99 11.32
CA ILE A 134 -29.17 11.99 11.64
C ILE A 134 -28.32 11.66 10.42
N ALA A 135 -28.94 11.59 9.24
CA ALA A 135 -28.26 11.30 7.99
C ALA A 135 -27.28 12.42 7.60
N SER A 136 -27.68 13.68 7.73
CA SER A 136 -26.78 14.81 7.45
C SER A 136 -25.59 14.82 8.41
N LEU A 137 -25.80 14.53 9.70
CA LEU A 137 -24.71 14.35 10.66
C LEU A 137 -23.78 13.19 10.26
N THR A 138 -24.35 12.05 9.85
CA THR A 138 -23.60 10.87 9.41
C THR A 138 -22.73 11.18 8.18
N MET A 139 -23.24 11.97 7.23
CA MET A 139 -22.49 12.41 6.05
C MET A 139 -21.29 13.30 6.41
N LEU A 140 -21.45 14.23 7.36
CA LEU A 140 -20.34 15.07 7.84
C LEU A 140 -19.27 14.24 8.57
N LEU A 141 -19.68 13.27 9.38
CA LEU A 141 -18.76 12.33 10.02
C LEU A 141 -18.03 11.46 9.00
N GLY A 142 -18.71 11.03 7.92
CA GLY A 142 -18.12 10.25 6.84
C GLY A 142 -16.89 10.92 6.22
N TYR A 143 -16.97 12.22 5.91
CA TYR A 143 -15.83 12.99 5.40
C TYR A 143 -14.63 12.98 6.35
N SER A 144 -14.88 13.08 7.66
CA SER A 144 -13.83 13.07 8.67
C SER A 144 -13.18 11.69 8.78
N ILE A 145 -13.99 10.62 8.72
CA ILE A 145 -13.55 9.22 8.76
C ILE A 145 -12.62 8.90 7.59
N LEU A 146 -12.95 9.33 6.36
CA LEU A 146 -12.13 9.04 5.16
C LEU A 146 -10.71 9.63 5.23
N ALA A 147 -10.51 10.74 5.95
CA ALA A 147 -9.20 11.38 6.07
C ALA A 147 -8.23 10.59 6.98
N VAL A 148 -8.75 9.88 7.99
CA VAL A 148 -7.95 9.21 9.03
C VAL A 148 -7.03 8.09 8.50
N PRO A 149 -7.49 7.10 7.71
CA PRO A 149 -6.61 6.02 7.24
C PRO A 149 -5.50 6.55 6.33
N THR A 150 -5.83 7.52 5.47
CA THR A 150 -4.86 8.22 4.63
C THR A 150 -3.81 8.94 5.48
N GLY A 151 -4.24 9.63 6.55
CA GLY A 151 -3.35 10.30 7.48
C GLY A 151 -2.44 9.34 8.25
N ILE A 152 -2.96 8.21 8.73
CA ILE A 152 -2.18 7.17 9.41
C ILE A 152 -1.09 6.62 8.49
N ILE A 153 -1.44 6.22 7.26
CA ILE A 153 -0.48 5.66 6.30
C ILE A 153 0.57 6.71 5.92
N THR A 154 0.15 7.96 5.69
CA THR A 154 1.06 9.04 5.31
C THR A 154 2.04 9.36 6.44
N ALA A 155 1.59 9.34 7.70
CA ALA A 155 2.45 9.59 8.85
C ALA A 155 3.52 8.50 9.01
N GLU A 156 3.13 7.24 8.89
CA GLU A 156 4.04 6.08 8.98
C GLU A 156 5.06 6.09 7.83
N MET A 157 4.59 6.33 6.60
CA MET A 157 5.48 6.45 5.44
C MET A 157 6.44 7.63 5.58
N SER A 158 5.97 8.76 6.09
CA SER A 158 6.82 9.93 6.34
C SER A 158 7.85 9.66 7.43
N GLN A 159 7.51 8.85 8.43
CA GLN A 159 8.42 8.45 9.48
C GLN A 159 9.50 7.51 8.94
N GLU A 160 9.14 6.46 8.20
CA GLU A 160 10.10 5.54 7.60
C GLU A 160 11.06 6.25 6.63
N LEU A 161 10.56 7.18 5.80
CA LEU A 161 11.40 7.99 4.91
C LEU A 161 12.34 8.91 5.68
N LYS A 162 11.92 9.45 6.84
CA LYS A 162 12.77 10.26 7.71
C LYS A 162 13.86 9.40 8.35
N GLU A 163 13.53 8.21 8.81
CA GLU A 163 14.48 7.25 9.38
C GLU A 163 15.54 6.84 8.36
N GLN A 164 15.13 6.49 7.13
CA GLN A 164 16.06 6.19 6.04
C GLN A 164 16.97 7.37 5.68
N LYS A 165 16.41 8.59 5.59
CA LYS A 165 17.22 9.81 5.34
C LYS A 165 18.19 10.10 6.48
N LYS A 166 17.79 9.84 7.73
CA LYS A 166 18.65 10.00 8.90
C LYS A 166 19.80 9.00 8.85
N GLU A 167 19.52 7.73 8.61
CA GLU A 167 20.54 6.69 8.44
C GLU A 167 21.52 7.06 7.32
N TYR A 168 21.03 7.50 6.17
CA TYR A 168 21.88 7.97 5.06
C TYR A 168 22.76 9.16 5.48
N ARG A 169 22.18 10.16 6.15
CA ARG A 169 22.92 11.35 6.64
C ARG A 169 23.97 10.98 7.68
N ASP A 170 23.66 10.08 8.60
CA ASP A 170 24.59 9.64 9.63
C ASP A 170 25.76 8.89 8.99
N HIS A 171 25.51 8.00 8.02
CA HIS A 171 26.58 7.37 7.22
C HIS A 171 27.49 8.40 6.54
N ARG A 172 26.93 9.45 5.91
CA ARG A 172 27.74 10.50 5.27
C ARG A 172 28.65 11.25 6.25
N ASN A 173 28.18 11.49 7.47
CA ASN A 173 28.91 12.28 8.46
C ASN A 173 29.92 11.45 9.28
N LEU A 174 29.64 10.17 9.51
CA LEU A 174 30.47 9.28 10.33
C LEU A 174 31.71 8.78 9.58
N VAL A 175 31.65 8.68 8.24
CA VAL A 175 32.79 8.25 7.45
C VAL A 175 33.78 9.40 7.25
N MET A 176 34.93 9.32 7.93
CA MET A 176 36.05 10.24 7.71
C MET A 176 37.09 9.65 6.76
N CYS A 177 37.59 10.48 5.84
CA CYS A 177 38.69 10.09 4.98
C CYS A 177 40.01 10.01 5.79
N PRO A 178 40.75 8.88 5.74
CA PRO A 178 41.99 8.72 6.51
C PRO A 178 43.12 9.64 6.02
N ASN A 179 43.04 10.13 4.78
CA ASN A 179 44.08 10.98 4.18
C ASN A 179 43.84 12.47 4.42
N CYS A 180 42.63 12.98 4.18
CA CYS A 180 42.33 14.42 4.27
C CYS A 180 41.40 14.81 5.42
N MET A 181 40.96 13.84 6.24
CA MET A 181 40.08 14.04 7.41
C MET A 181 38.73 14.72 7.11
N LYS A 182 38.33 14.80 5.84
CA LYS A 182 37.01 15.30 5.45
C LYS A 182 35.97 14.18 5.49
N ASN A 183 34.76 14.55 5.88
CA ASN A 183 33.57 13.71 5.89
C ASN A 183 32.67 14.00 4.67
N ASP A 184 31.39 13.63 4.75
CA ASP A 184 30.35 13.94 3.76
C ASP A 184 30.41 13.08 2.47
N HIS A 185 30.91 11.84 2.58
CA HIS A 185 31.00 10.89 1.47
C HIS A 185 29.68 10.14 1.27
N GLU A 186 29.33 9.79 0.03
CA GLU A 186 28.18 8.92 -0.23
C GLU A 186 28.41 7.52 0.37
N PRO A 187 27.37 6.80 0.84
CA PRO A 187 27.56 5.52 1.54
C PRO A 187 28.29 4.46 0.71
N ASP A 188 28.04 4.45 -0.59
CA ASP A 188 28.64 3.57 -1.60
C ASP A 188 29.94 4.11 -2.19
N ALA A 189 30.47 5.23 -1.67
CA ALA A 189 31.73 5.77 -2.16
C ALA A 189 32.92 4.86 -1.80
N PHE A 190 33.67 4.46 -2.82
CA PHE A 190 34.97 3.78 -2.68
C PHE A 190 36.13 4.76 -2.55
N HIS A 191 35.97 5.99 -3.03
CA HIS A 191 37.02 7.01 -3.03
C HIS A 191 36.51 8.32 -2.40
N CYS A 192 37.41 9.05 -1.76
CA CYS A 192 37.13 10.34 -1.15
C CYS A 192 36.85 11.39 -2.23
N LYS A 193 35.68 12.03 -2.18
CA LYS A 193 35.28 13.08 -3.14
C LYS A 193 36.13 14.35 -3.11
N HIS A 194 36.95 14.53 -2.06
CA HIS A 194 37.76 15.72 -1.87
C HIS A 194 39.24 15.56 -2.24
N CYS A 195 39.83 14.38 -2.00
CA CYS A 195 41.26 14.14 -2.26
C CYS A 195 41.55 12.90 -3.12
N GLY A 196 40.53 12.13 -3.49
CA GLY A 196 40.66 10.95 -4.36
C GLY A 196 41.26 9.70 -3.71
N SER A 197 41.62 9.72 -2.42
CA SER A 197 42.13 8.52 -1.74
C SER A 197 41.04 7.46 -1.56
N GLU A 198 41.41 6.19 -1.56
CA GLU A 198 40.49 5.10 -1.22
C GLU A 198 39.94 5.27 0.20
N LEU A 199 38.65 4.93 0.37
CA LEU A 199 37.96 4.89 1.65
C LEU A 199 37.86 3.43 2.13
N PRO A 200 37.87 3.16 3.45
CA PRO A 200 37.76 1.80 4.02
C PRO A 200 36.51 1.06 3.53
N ASN A 201 36.48 -0.27 3.44
CA ASN A 201 35.32 -0.99 2.88
C ASN A 201 34.02 -0.75 3.67
N HIS A 202 32.87 -0.76 2.98
CA HIS A 202 31.55 -0.46 3.57
C HIS A 202 31.25 -1.30 4.84
N GLU A 203 31.68 -2.57 4.87
CA GLU A 203 31.47 -3.46 6.02
C GLU A 203 32.32 -3.09 7.26
N GLU A 204 33.48 -2.45 7.06
CA GLU A 204 34.37 -2.00 8.14
C GLU A 204 33.99 -0.61 8.67
N ARG A 205 33.16 0.14 7.91
CA ARG A 205 32.71 1.51 8.26
C ARG A 205 31.48 1.54 9.18
N VAL A 206 30.71 0.45 9.24
CA VAL A 206 29.49 0.36 10.06
C VAL A 206 29.85 -0.24 11.42
N VAL A 207 29.98 0.59 12.45
CA VAL A 207 30.05 0.11 13.83
C VAL A 207 28.67 -0.49 14.16
N LYS A 208 28.57 -1.82 14.24
CA LYS A 208 27.37 -2.48 14.73
C LYS A 208 27.10 -1.96 16.13
N VAL A 209 26.00 -1.23 16.31
CA VAL A 209 25.46 -0.95 17.64
C VAL A 209 25.04 -2.30 18.20
N THR A 210 25.91 -2.92 19.00
CA THR A 210 25.50 -4.04 19.84
C THR A 210 24.51 -3.46 20.84
N ASP A 211 23.26 -3.89 20.77
CA ASP A 211 22.26 -3.68 21.83
C ASP A 211 22.82 -4.31 23.12
N ASN A 212 23.61 -3.56 23.87
CA ASN A 212 23.98 -3.89 25.24
C ASN A 212 22.75 -3.63 26.10
N ASN A 213 21.83 -4.59 26.10
CA ASN A 213 20.69 -4.66 27.00
C ASN A 213 21.01 -5.53 28.23
N ASP A 214 22.24 -5.41 28.72
CA ASP A 214 22.71 -6.03 29.96
C ASP A 214 23.29 -4.93 30.84
N TYR A 215 22.45 -4.24 31.64
CA TYR A 215 22.81 -3.72 32.97
C TYR A 215 21.55 -3.36 33.77
N ASN A 216 21.29 -4.19 34.79
CA ASN A 216 20.49 -4.01 36.01
C ASN A 216 18.96 -4.11 35.93
#